data_AF-A0A353E665-F1
#
_entry.id   AF-A0A353E665-F1
#
_cell.length_a   1.000
_cell.length_b   1.000
_cell.length_c   1.000
_cell.angle_alpha   90.00
_cell.angle_beta   90.00
_cell.angle_gamma   90.00
#
_symmetry.space_group_name_H-M   'P 1'
#
loop_
_entity.id
_entity.type
_entity.pdbx_description
1 polymer ?
#
loop_
_entity_poly.entity_id
_entity_poly.type
_entity_poly.pdbx_seq_one_letter_code
_entity_poly.pdbx_strand_id
1 'polypeptide(L)'
;MELPIANWGQDSHSFEELAEVVQTTHDAAQTSAVKAINRMQTMRNWLIGYYIVEFEQHGKDRAEYGTQLMKKLEKKVNRGGINLTLLKASRKFFLLYPQISENLEASVSLFSNMPNSKSSTVSNLFVTSGRILLA
;
A
#
# COMPACT_ATOMS: atom_id res chain seq x y z
N MET A 1 17.43 4.50 5.26
CA MET A 1 17.97 3.76 6.42
C MET A 1 18.35 2.42 5.88
N GLU A 2 19.60 2.31 5.46
CA GLU A 2 20.15 1.04 5.00
C GLU A 2 20.34 0.17 6.24
N LEU A 3 19.81 -1.06 6.19
CA LEU A 3 20.11 -2.03 7.22
C LEU A 3 21.63 -2.24 7.19
N PRO A 4 22.35 -2.16 8.33
CA PRO A 4 23.73 -2.59 8.36
C PRO A 4 23.71 -4.09 8.09
N ILE A 5 23.94 -4.47 6.82
CA ILE A 5 24.27 -5.84 6.46
C ILE A 5 25.70 -6.05 6.97
N ALA A 6 25.86 -6.11 8.28
CA ALA A 6 27.16 -6.33 8.91
C ALA A 6 27.68 -7.70 8.47
N ASN A 7 29.00 -7.85 8.43
CA ASN A 7 29.67 -9.12 8.10
C ASN A 7 29.55 -10.12 9.28
N TRP A 8 28.31 -10.47 9.65
CA TRP A 8 27.95 -11.37 10.75
C TRP A 8 28.64 -12.74 10.70
N GLY A 9 29.15 -13.14 9.53
CA GLY A 9 29.84 -14.41 9.32
C GLY A 9 31.37 -14.34 9.40
N GLN A 10 31.98 -13.18 9.74
CA GLN A 10 33.44 -13.02 9.76
C GLN A 10 33.99 -12.55 11.12
N ASP A 11 33.14 -11.96 11.98
CA ASP A 11 33.56 -11.35 13.25
C ASP A 11 32.96 -12.08 14.48
N SER A 12 33.63 -11.94 15.62
CA SER A 12 33.09 -12.42 16.92
C SER A 12 32.14 -11.36 17.49
N HIS A 13 30.86 -11.71 17.64
CA HIS A 13 29.82 -10.79 18.10
C HIS A 13 29.38 -11.05 19.54
N SER A 14 29.00 -9.98 20.25
CA SER A 14 28.39 -10.08 21.58
C SER A 14 26.88 -10.38 21.50
N PHE A 15 26.31 -10.85 22.62
CA PHE A 15 24.86 -11.06 22.70
C PHE A 15 24.09 -9.72 22.60
N GLU A 16 24.66 -8.66 23.15
CA GLU A 16 24.12 -7.31 23.10
C GLU A 16 24.06 -6.78 21.66
N GLU A 17 25.12 -6.99 20.87
CA GLU A 17 25.14 -6.66 19.44
C GLU A 17 24.07 -7.44 18.64
N LEU A 18 23.88 -8.73 18.98
CA LEU A 18 22.82 -9.54 18.37
C LEU A 18 21.43 -8.99 18.69
N ALA A 19 21.17 -8.66 19.95
CA ALA A 19 19.90 -8.09 20.37
C ALA A 19 19.62 -6.74 19.67
N GLU A 20 20.63 -5.88 19.58
CA GLU A 20 20.52 -4.58 18.91
C GLU A 20 20.20 -4.71 17.42
N VAL A 21 20.89 -5.60 16.70
CA VAL A 21 20.64 -5.78 15.27
C VAL A 21 19.30 -6.44 14.98
N VAL A 22 18.86 -7.40 15.80
CA VAL A 22 17.51 -7.98 15.68
C VAL A 22 16.44 -6.91 15.87
N GLN A 23 16.56 -6.09 16.92
CA GLN A 23 15.63 -4.99 17.20
C GLN A 23 15.61 -3.97 16.05
N THR A 24 16.78 -3.49 15.63
CA THR A 24 16.91 -2.50 14.56
C THR A 24 16.36 -3.01 13.23
N THR A 25 16.59 -4.29 12.91
CA THR A 25 16.05 -4.93 11.70
C THR A 25 14.52 -4.99 11.75
N HIS A 26 13.95 -5.37 12.90
CA HIS A 26 12.50 -5.38 13.10
C HIS A 26 11.91 -3.99 12.90
N ASP A 27 12.44 -2.98 13.59
CA ASP A 27 11.92 -1.61 13.57
C ASP A 27 12.00 -1.00 12.16
N ALA A 28 13.11 -1.24 11.45
CA ALA A 28 13.28 -0.79 10.08
C ALA A 28 12.30 -1.46 9.12
N ALA A 29 12.12 -2.79 9.21
CA ALA A 29 11.17 -3.53 8.39
C ALA A 29 9.72 -3.10 8.66
N GLN A 30 9.34 -2.96 9.93
CA GLN A 30 8.01 -2.50 10.32
C GLN A 30 7.75 -1.08 9.83
N THR A 31 8.70 -0.17 10.02
CA THR A 31 8.62 1.21 9.53
C THR A 31 8.46 1.26 8.01
N SER A 32 9.22 0.44 7.29
CA SER A 32 9.13 0.33 5.83
C SER A 32 7.74 -0.16 5.39
N ALA A 33 7.21 -1.20 6.04
CA ALA A 33 5.86 -1.72 5.77
C ALA A 33 4.77 -0.67 6.00
N VAL A 34 4.83 0.05 7.13
CA VAL A 34 3.87 1.13 7.44
C VAL A 34 3.94 2.25 6.39
N LYS A 35 5.16 2.66 5.98
CA LYS A 35 5.34 3.67 4.92
C LYS A 35 4.76 3.22 3.58
N ALA A 36 4.99 1.97 3.20
CA ALA A 36 4.43 1.39 1.98
C ALA A 36 2.89 1.37 2.02
N ILE A 37 2.29 0.92 3.13
CA ILE A 37 0.83 0.93 3.32
C ILE A 37 0.28 2.36 3.22
N ASN A 38 0.89 3.32 3.91
CA ASN A 38 0.45 4.72 3.89
C ASN A 38 0.54 5.33 2.49
N ARG A 39 1.61 5.03 1.73
CA ARG A 39 1.74 5.48 0.34
C ARG A 39 0.60 4.91 -0.53
N MET A 40 0.35 3.61 -0.43
CA MET A 40 -0.71 2.95 -1.19
C MET A 40 -2.11 3.44 -0.79
N GLN A 41 -2.33 3.71 0.50
CA GLN A 41 -3.57 4.30 1.03
C GLN A 41 -3.84 5.67 0.41
N THR A 42 -2.82 6.54 0.40
CA THR A 42 -2.91 7.89 -0.18
C THR A 42 -3.22 7.81 -1.68
N MET A 43 -2.50 6.98 -2.42
CA MET A 43 -2.72 6.79 -3.86
C MET A 43 -4.14 6.26 -4.16
N ARG A 44 -4.57 5.23 -3.44
CA ARG A 44 -5.92 4.65 -3.57
C ARG A 44 -6.99 5.71 -3.33
N ASN A 45 -6.87 6.48 -2.25
CA ASN A 45 -7.86 7.51 -1.92
C ASN A 45 -7.88 8.62 -2.98
N TRP A 46 -6.72 9.01 -3.51
CA TRP A 46 -6.67 9.99 -4.61
C TRP A 46 -7.36 9.45 -5.88
N LEU A 47 -7.05 8.21 -6.28
CA LEU A 47 -7.66 7.56 -7.45
C LEU A 47 -9.17 7.37 -7.31
N ILE A 48 -9.65 6.99 -6.12
CA ILE A 48 -11.09 6.94 -5.85
C ILE A 48 -11.72 8.32 -6.09
N GLY A 49 -11.06 9.39 -5.64
CA GLY A 49 -11.50 10.76 -5.89
C GLY A 49 -11.58 11.10 -7.37
N TYR A 50 -10.53 10.77 -8.12
CA TYR A 50 -10.47 10.92 -9.58
C TYR A 50 -11.66 10.22 -10.26
N TYR A 51 -11.86 8.93 -9.99
CA TYR A 51 -12.96 8.16 -10.60
C TYR A 51 -14.34 8.72 -10.28
N ILE A 52 -14.54 9.20 -9.05
CA ILE A 52 -15.81 9.83 -8.66
C ILE A 52 -16.04 11.11 -9.48
N VAL A 53 -15.04 11.98 -9.59
CA VAL A 53 -15.19 13.24 -10.31
C VAL A 53 -15.38 13.01 -11.81
N GLU A 54 -14.64 12.08 -12.41
CA GLU A 54 -14.84 11.70 -13.81
C GLU A 54 -16.23 11.14 -14.07
N PHE A 55 -16.75 10.30 -13.17
CA PHE A 55 -18.11 9.79 -13.27
C PHE A 55 -19.15 10.91 -13.14
N GLU A 56 -18.95 11.86 -12.21
CA GLU A 56 -19.85 13.00 -12.07
C GLU A 56 -19.88 13.90 -13.32
N GLN A 57 -18.76 14.05 -14.03
CA GLN A 57 -18.64 14.90 -15.22
C GLN A 57 -19.06 14.21 -16.51
N HIS A 58 -18.72 12.92 -16.67
CA HIS A 58 -18.80 12.19 -17.95
C HIS A 58 -19.56 10.86 -17.84
N GLY A 59 -20.06 10.49 -16.66
CA GLY A 59 -20.78 9.23 -16.43
C GLY A 59 -22.04 9.10 -17.27
N LYS A 60 -22.22 7.92 -17.89
CA LYS A 60 -23.33 7.61 -18.81
C LYS A 60 -24.70 7.71 -18.14
N ASP A 61 -24.77 7.29 -16.88
CA ASP A 61 -25.95 7.18 -16.03
C ASP A 61 -25.90 8.16 -14.85
N ARG A 62 -25.04 9.19 -14.90
CA ARG A 62 -24.83 10.14 -13.79
C ARG A 62 -26.11 10.78 -13.25
N ALA A 63 -27.10 11.02 -14.12
CA ALA A 63 -28.39 11.60 -13.76
C ALA A 63 -29.24 10.69 -12.85
N GLU A 64 -29.06 9.36 -12.94
CA GLU A 64 -29.77 8.37 -12.12
C GLU A 64 -29.22 8.32 -10.68
N TYR A 65 -27.93 8.58 -10.52
CA TYR A 65 -27.26 8.51 -9.23
C TYR A 65 -27.24 9.86 -8.51
N GLY A 66 -27.06 10.96 -9.25
CA GLY A 66 -27.23 12.34 -8.78
C GLY A 66 -26.68 12.60 -7.37
N THR A 67 -27.51 13.19 -6.51
CA THR A 67 -27.16 13.54 -5.11
C THR A 67 -26.92 12.33 -4.20
N GLN A 68 -27.31 11.12 -4.62
CA GLN A 68 -27.16 9.89 -3.83
C GLN A 68 -25.98 9.01 -4.28
N LEU A 69 -25.19 9.46 -5.26
CA LEU A 69 -24.07 8.70 -5.83
C LEU A 69 -23.20 8.06 -4.75
N MET A 70 -22.73 8.84 -3.79
CA MET A 70 -21.82 8.36 -2.73
C MET A 70 -22.44 7.28 -1.84
N LYS A 71 -23.71 7.43 -1.47
CA LYS A 71 -24.42 6.45 -0.61
C LYS A 71 -24.66 5.14 -1.36
N LYS A 72 -25.06 5.24 -2.63
CA LYS A 72 -25.24 4.08 -3.51
C LYS A 72 -23.88 3.38 -3.74
N LEU A 73 -22.81 4.14 -3.93
CA LEU A 73 -21.45 3.62 -4.13
C LEU A 73 -20.94 2.88 -2.91
N GLU A 74 -21.06 3.45 -1.71
CA GLU A 74 -20.74 2.77 -0.44
C GLU A 74 -21.48 1.44 -0.32
N LYS A 75 -22.81 1.45 -0.52
CA LYS A 75 -23.64 0.23 -0.45
C LYS A 75 -23.25 -0.81 -1.50
N LYS A 76 -22.89 -0.37 -2.70
CA LYS A 76 -22.51 -1.27 -3.80
C LYS A 76 -21.13 -1.89 -3.59
N VAL A 77 -20.17 -1.11 -3.11
CA VAL A 77 -18.80 -1.58 -2.83
C VAL A 77 -18.76 -2.50 -1.61
N ASN A 78 -19.54 -2.19 -0.56
CA ASN A 78 -19.73 -3.03 0.63
C ASN A 78 -18.41 -3.63 1.18
N ARG A 79 -17.38 -2.79 1.34
CA ARG A 79 -16.04 -3.20 1.78
C ARG A 79 -15.60 -2.37 2.97
N GLY A 80 -15.09 -3.05 4.01
CA GLY A 80 -14.52 -2.39 5.19
C GLY A 80 -13.46 -1.35 4.81
N GLY A 81 -13.57 -0.17 5.41
CA GLY A 81 -12.70 0.97 5.11
C GLY A 81 -13.17 1.85 3.96
N ILE A 82 -14.09 1.41 3.08
CA ILE A 82 -14.67 2.24 2.02
C ILE A 82 -16.09 2.65 2.42
N ASN A 83 -16.18 3.82 3.06
CA ASN A 83 -17.44 4.37 3.57
C ASN A 83 -17.74 5.75 2.98
N LEU A 84 -18.94 6.28 3.24
CA LEU A 84 -19.40 7.58 2.74
C LEU A 84 -18.42 8.71 3.07
N THR A 85 -17.85 8.69 4.26
CA THR A 85 -16.87 9.69 4.70
C THR A 85 -15.59 9.61 3.88
N LEU A 86 -15.05 8.40 3.67
CA LEU A 86 -13.87 8.20 2.84
C LEU A 86 -14.12 8.62 1.39
N LEU A 87 -15.27 8.25 0.81
CA LEU A 87 -15.61 8.61 -0.58
C LEU A 87 -15.68 10.13 -0.76
N LYS A 88 -16.33 10.85 0.18
CA LYS A 88 -16.37 12.31 0.18
C LYS A 88 -14.98 12.94 0.35
N ALA A 89 -14.18 12.42 1.27
CA ALA A 89 -12.82 12.90 1.49
C ALA A 89 -11.93 12.67 0.27
N SER A 90 -12.05 11.50 -0.36
CA SER A 90 -11.34 11.11 -1.59
C SER A 90 -11.69 12.05 -2.75
N ARG A 91 -12.98 12.32 -2.97
CA ARG A 91 -13.44 13.29 -3.97
C ARG A 91 -12.84 14.67 -3.74
N LYS A 92 -12.88 15.18 -2.50
CA LYS A 92 -12.26 16.47 -2.14
C LYS A 92 -10.74 16.43 -2.35
N PHE A 93 -10.11 15.32 -2.01
CA PHE A 93 -8.67 15.15 -2.13
C PHE A 93 -8.21 15.28 -3.59
N PHE A 94 -8.88 14.62 -4.53
CA PHE A 94 -8.59 14.78 -5.96
C PHE A 94 -8.78 16.22 -6.43
N LEU A 95 -9.91 16.86 -6.08
CA LEU A 95 -10.21 18.23 -6.51
C LEU A 95 -9.18 19.26 -5.99
N LEU A 96 -8.63 19.05 -4.79
CA LEU A 96 -7.64 19.96 -4.20
C LEU A 96 -6.22 19.73 -4.71
N TYR A 97 -5.90 18.50 -5.15
CA TYR A 97 -4.54 18.13 -5.53
C TYR A 97 -4.51 17.35 -6.86
N PRO A 98 -5.05 17.91 -7.97
CA PRO A 98 -5.04 17.22 -9.26
C PRO A 98 -3.63 16.95 -9.79
N GLN A 99 -2.64 17.76 -9.41
CA GLN A 99 -1.23 17.63 -9.82
C GLN A 99 -0.53 16.35 -9.33
N ILE A 100 -1.13 15.60 -8.40
CA ILE A 100 -0.57 14.33 -7.94
C ILE A 100 -0.52 13.29 -9.08
N SER A 101 -1.34 13.44 -10.13
CA SER A 101 -1.33 12.57 -11.32
C SER A 101 0.06 12.42 -11.94
N GLU A 102 0.82 13.51 -12.02
CA GLU A 102 2.16 13.57 -12.62
C GLU A 102 3.17 12.66 -11.92
N ASN A 103 2.97 12.40 -10.63
CA ASN A 103 3.85 11.55 -9.82
C ASN A 103 3.30 10.13 -9.63
N LEU A 104 2.15 9.82 -10.22
CA LEU A 104 1.43 8.58 -9.97
C LEU A 104 1.83 7.45 -10.93
N GLU A 105 2.23 7.77 -12.16
CA GLU A 105 2.48 6.82 -13.26
C GLU A 105 3.43 5.68 -12.88
N ALA A 106 4.56 5.99 -12.26
CA ALA A 106 5.54 4.99 -11.82
C ALA A 106 4.97 4.01 -10.77
N SER A 107 4.01 4.46 -9.98
CA SER A 107 3.42 3.68 -8.89
C SER A 107 2.07 3.04 -9.24
N VAL A 108 1.44 3.40 -10.36
CA VAL A 108 0.25 2.70 -10.89
C VAL A 108 0.62 1.35 -11.52
N SER A 109 1.79 1.26 -12.15
CA SER A 109 2.35 -0.01 -12.65
C SER A 109 2.49 -1.09 -11.55
N LEU A 110 2.66 -0.67 -10.29
CA LEU A 110 2.68 -1.60 -9.15
C LEU A 110 1.31 -2.24 -8.88
N PHE A 111 0.20 -1.54 -9.17
CA PHE A 111 -1.16 -2.09 -8.99
C PHE A 111 -1.52 -3.10 -10.06
N SER A 112 -1.09 -2.91 -11.31
CA SER A 112 -1.37 -3.85 -12.41
C SER A 112 -0.59 -5.15 -12.32
N ASN A 113 0.57 -5.13 -11.67
CA ASN A 113 1.45 -6.29 -11.53
C ASN A 113 1.19 -7.09 -10.23
N MET A 114 0.24 -6.69 -9.40
CA MET A 114 -0.15 -7.49 -8.23
C MET A 114 -1.06 -8.64 -8.70
N PRO A 115 -0.63 -9.92 -8.57
CA PRO A 115 -1.46 -11.04 -8.99
C PRO A 115 -2.73 -11.09 -8.13
N ASN A 116 -3.90 -11.15 -8.78
CA ASN A 116 -5.22 -11.33 -8.15
C ASN A 116 -5.42 -12.69 -7.46
N SER A 117 -4.37 -13.50 -7.34
CA SER A 117 -4.40 -14.73 -6.56
C SER A 117 -4.12 -14.44 -5.10
N LYS A 118 -4.65 -15.24 -4.17
CA LYS A 118 -4.21 -15.24 -2.77
C LYS A 118 -2.73 -15.59 -2.75
N SER A 119 -1.87 -14.59 -2.93
CA SER A 119 -0.44 -14.79 -2.91
C SER A 119 -0.06 -15.06 -1.47
N SER A 120 0.58 -16.20 -1.27
CA SER A 120 1.19 -16.57 -0.01
C SER A 120 2.04 -15.41 0.50
N THR A 121 2.02 -15.19 1.81
CA THR A 121 2.87 -14.24 2.53
C THR A 121 4.29 -14.26 1.95
N VAL A 122 4.97 -13.11 1.88
CA VAL A 122 6.31 -12.94 1.27
C VAL A 122 7.33 -13.99 1.76
N SER A 123 7.14 -14.56 2.95
CA SER A 123 7.86 -15.73 3.48
C SER A 123 7.94 -16.92 2.51
N ASN A 124 6.90 -17.20 1.72
CA ASN A 124 6.92 -18.30 0.74
C ASN A 124 7.77 -18.01 -0.51
N LEU A 125 8.18 -16.77 -0.73
CA LEU A 125 9.13 -16.41 -1.80
C LEU A 125 10.60 -16.57 -1.34
N PHE A 126 10.83 -16.69 -0.03
CA PHE A 126 12.13 -17.00 0.58
C PHE A 126 12.33 -18.51 0.75
N VAL A 127 12.04 -19.32 -0.29
CA VAL A 127 12.45 -20.73 -0.31
C VAL A 127 13.94 -20.78 -0.66
N THR A 128 14.80 -20.67 0.34
CA THR A 128 16.21 -21.02 0.21
C THR A 128 16.37 -22.53 0.38
N SER A 129 17.07 -23.18 -0.54
CA SER A 129 17.51 -24.57 -0.34
C SER A 129 18.33 -24.63 0.94
N GLY A 130 17.81 -25.30 1.97
CA GLY A 130 18.49 -25.39 3.26
C GLY A 130 19.86 -26.02 3.10
N ARG A 131 20.93 -25.21 3.17
CA ARG A 131 22.24 -25.73 3.56
C ARG A 131 22.20 -25.90 5.07
N ILE A 132 22.12 -27.16 5.51
CA ILE A 132 22.43 -27.52 6.88
C ILE A 132 23.92 -27.15 7.07
N LEU A 133 24.18 -26.09 7.82
CA LEU A 133 25.52 -25.85 8.37
C LEU A 133 25.66 -26.82 9.56
N LEU A 134 26.14 -28.03 9.26
CA LEU A 134 26.65 -28.93 10.29
C LEU A 134 27.95 -28.32 10.82
N ALA A 135 27.96 -28.00 12.12
CA ALA A 135 29.18 -27.83 12.89
C ALA A 135 29.55 -29.19 13.51
#